data_AF-A0A7C9EUG1-F1
#
_entry.id   AF-A0A7C9EUG1-F1
#
_cell.length_a   1.000
_cell.length_b   1.000
_cell.length_c   1.000
_cell.angle_alpha   90.00
_cell.angle_beta   90.00
_cell.angle_gamma   90.00
#
_symmetry.space_group_name_H-M   'P 1'
#
loop_
_entity.id
_entity.type
_entity.pdbx_description
1 polymer ?
#
loop_
_entity_poly.entity_id
_entity_poly.type
_entity_poly.pdbx_seq_one_letter_code
_entity_poly.pdbx_strand_id
1 'polypeptide(L)'
;LQVAAYHADYARTALREMAEGFCRKRLIVYPSEAALRMINWCADTVNGEKAVKHWLEKHVRPVLENLEKNGTINENSVIFVDNYVGTKELAYRIENREDICGGIHSEKFGVWAAYMRSAYEKGKYLEQCVESLIERLNDISGEVSSLTGTCPMHIREATEEVVAITGRTISTAVDLKSIKMDRASKRQ
;
A
#
# COMPACT_ATOMS: atom_id res chain seq x y z
N LEU A 1 -11.54 -28.45 24.61
CA LEU A 1 -11.45 -28.01 23.19
C LEU A 1 -11.11 -26.52 23.07
N GLN A 2 -11.80 -25.60 23.77
CA GLN A 2 -11.48 -24.16 23.75
C GLN A 2 -10.05 -23.80 24.19
N VAL A 3 -9.52 -24.44 25.24
CA VAL A 3 -8.15 -24.16 25.74
C VAL A 3 -7.06 -24.55 24.73
N ALA A 4 -7.23 -25.67 24.03
CA ALA A 4 -6.26 -26.12 23.02
C ALA A 4 -6.25 -25.22 21.77
N ALA A 5 -7.41 -24.71 21.37
CA ALA A 5 -7.52 -23.75 20.27
C ALA A 5 -6.85 -22.41 20.63
N TYR A 6 -7.09 -21.92 21.85
CA TYR A 6 -6.47 -20.70 22.37
C TYR A 6 -4.93 -20.75 22.36
N HIS A 7 -4.34 -21.87 22.78
CA HIS A 7 -2.89 -22.04 22.75
C HIS A 7 -2.33 -22.15 21.32
N ALA A 8 -3.06 -22.75 20.38
CA ALA A 8 -2.63 -22.84 18.98
C ALA A 8 -2.60 -21.45 18.31
N ASP A 9 -3.62 -20.62 18.58
CA ASP A 9 -3.68 -19.24 18.07
C ASP A 9 -2.56 -18.36 18.66
N TYR A 10 -2.22 -18.56 19.93
CA TYR A 10 -1.09 -17.88 20.53
C TYR A 10 0.24 -18.26 19.87
N ALA A 11 0.52 -19.56 19.73
CA ALA A 11 1.75 -20.03 19.11
C ALA A 11 1.89 -19.51 17.67
N ARG A 12 0.79 -19.47 16.91
CA ARG A 12 0.75 -18.88 15.57
C ARG A 12 1.09 -17.39 15.59
N THR A 13 0.54 -16.64 16.53
CA THR A 13 0.79 -15.20 16.67
C THR A 13 2.24 -14.93 17.08
N ALA A 14 2.76 -15.63 18.08
CA ALA A 14 4.15 -15.51 18.52
C ALA A 14 5.16 -15.85 17.40
N LEU A 15 4.84 -16.85 16.57
CA LEU A 15 5.66 -17.23 15.43
C LEU A 15 5.62 -16.20 14.30
N ARG A 16 4.48 -15.52 14.09
CA ARG A 16 4.37 -14.37 13.18
C ARG A 16 5.17 -13.17 13.70
N GLU A 17 5.02 -12.80 14.98
CA GLU A 17 5.79 -11.71 15.60
C GLU A 17 7.30 -11.94 15.48
N MET A 18 7.74 -13.20 15.65
CA MET A 18 9.14 -13.57 15.45
C MET A 18 9.59 -13.36 13.99
N ALA A 19 8.77 -13.80 13.03
CA ALA A 19 9.07 -13.68 11.61
C ALA A 19 9.19 -12.22 11.13
N GLU A 20 8.50 -11.28 11.79
CA GLU A 20 8.67 -9.84 11.51
C GLU A 20 10.09 -9.35 11.76
N GLY A 21 10.87 -10.02 12.61
CA GLY A 21 12.29 -9.69 12.83
C GLY A 21 13.20 -9.97 11.63
N PHE A 22 12.71 -10.65 10.59
CA PHE A 22 13.48 -11.16 9.46
C PHE A 22 13.07 -10.50 8.13
N CYS A 23 13.98 -10.49 7.16
CA CYS A 23 13.71 -10.13 5.76
C CYS A 23 12.88 -8.84 5.62
N ARG A 24 13.31 -7.75 6.28
CA ARG A 24 12.64 -6.44 6.31
C ARG A 24 11.15 -6.50 6.69
N LYS A 25 10.77 -7.39 7.61
CA LYS A 25 9.38 -7.63 8.07
C LYS A 25 8.46 -8.25 7.00
N ARG A 26 9.02 -8.88 5.97
CA ARG A 26 8.25 -9.44 4.84
C ARG A 26 8.22 -10.96 4.80
N LEU A 27 8.90 -11.63 5.73
CA LEU A 27 8.92 -13.08 5.79
C LEU A 27 7.52 -13.62 6.16
N ILE A 28 6.98 -14.49 5.30
CA ILE A 28 5.69 -15.15 5.57
C ILE A 28 5.97 -16.55 6.11
N VAL A 29 5.39 -16.86 7.27
CA VAL A 29 5.50 -18.20 7.87
C VAL A 29 4.13 -18.82 8.07
N TYR A 30 3.95 -20.02 7.55
CA TYR A 30 2.73 -20.82 7.62
C TYR A 30 2.96 -22.11 8.42
N PRO A 31 2.63 -22.12 9.72
CA PRO A 31 2.68 -23.35 10.50
C PRO A 31 1.44 -24.22 10.27
N SER A 32 1.65 -25.52 10.15
CA SER A 32 0.59 -26.52 10.17
C SER A 32 -0.02 -26.64 11.58
N GLU A 33 -1.24 -27.18 11.68
CA GLU A 33 -1.85 -27.47 12.99
C GLU A 33 -1.04 -28.49 13.80
N ALA A 34 -0.36 -29.43 13.14
CA ALA A 34 0.50 -30.40 13.81
C ALA A 34 1.73 -29.71 14.44
N ALA A 35 2.35 -28.77 13.72
CA ALA A 35 3.46 -27.97 14.23
C ALA A 35 3.04 -27.12 15.44
N LEU A 36 1.88 -26.45 15.38
CA LEU A 36 1.38 -25.64 16.49
C LEU A 36 1.11 -26.47 17.75
N ARG A 37 0.53 -27.66 17.59
CA ARG A 37 0.33 -28.59 18.71
C ARG A 37 1.65 -29.05 19.31
N MET A 38 2.65 -29.33 18.46
CA MET A 38 3.97 -29.75 18.91
C MET A 38 4.69 -28.62 19.68
N ILE A 39 4.67 -27.39 19.14
CA ILE A 39 5.24 -26.21 19.80
C ILE A 39 4.63 -26.04 21.19
N ASN A 40 3.30 -26.13 21.30
CA ASN A 40 2.60 -26.02 22.58
C ASN A 40 2.97 -27.16 23.55
N TRP A 41 3.05 -28.40 23.05
CA TRP A 41 3.47 -29.53 23.87
C TRP A 41 4.90 -29.35 24.41
N CYS A 42 5.82 -28.91 23.56
CA CYS A 42 7.24 -28.77 23.90
C CYS A 42 7.56 -27.53 24.73
N ALA A 43 6.73 -26.48 24.64
CA ALA A 43 6.90 -25.25 25.38
C ALA A 43 6.47 -25.35 26.85
N ASP A 44 5.90 -26.48 27.30
CA ASP A 44 5.33 -26.63 28.65
C ASP A 44 4.34 -25.50 28.97
N THR A 45 3.21 -25.47 28.24
CA THR A 45 2.17 -24.43 28.27
C THR A 45 1.53 -24.22 29.65
N VAL A 46 1.88 -25.00 30.67
CA VAL A 46 1.55 -24.72 32.08
C VAL A 46 2.09 -23.35 32.50
N ASN A 47 3.23 -22.92 31.94
CA ASN A 47 3.83 -21.60 32.14
C ASN A 47 3.31 -20.52 31.17
N GLY A 48 2.31 -20.86 30.36
CA GLY A 48 1.59 -19.96 29.47
C GLY A 48 2.42 -19.39 28.32
N GLU A 49 2.03 -18.19 27.90
CA GLU A 49 2.52 -17.45 26.73
C GLU A 49 4.04 -17.25 26.66
N LYS A 50 4.68 -16.96 27.80
CA LYS A 50 6.13 -16.72 27.88
C LYS A 50 6.94 -17.95 27.51
N ALA A 51 6.43 -19.14 27.83
CA ALA A 51 7.12 -20.40 27.59
C ALA A 51 7.17 -20.72 26.08
N VAL A 52 6.07 -20.45 25.36
CA VAL A 52 6.01 -20.59 23.90
C VAL A 52 6.98 -19.63 23.22
N LYS A 53 7.00 -18.35 23.62
CA LYS A 53 7.97 -17.38 23.08
C LYS A 53 9.40 -17.84 23.33
N HIS A 54 9.74 -18.21 24.57
CA HIS A 54 11.08 -18.70 24.90
C HIS A 54 11.48 -19.95 24.10
N TRP A 55 10.55 -20.90 23.90
CA TRP A 55 10.79 -22.09 23.12
C TRP A 55 11.09 -21.76 21.65
N LEU A 56 10.28 -20.88 21.03
CA LEU A 56 10.49 -20.42 19.66
C LEU A 56 11.84 -19.70 19.52
N GLU A 57 12.20 -18.85 20.48
CA GLU A 57 13.47 -18.12 20.51
C GLU A 57 14.67 -19.07 20.56
N LYS A 58 14.54 -20.18 21.27
CA LYS A 58 15.60 -21.18 21.42
C LYS A 58 15.73 -22.11 20.21
N HIS A 59 14.62 -22.42 19.53
CA HIS A 59 14.59 -23.50 18.55
C HIS A 59 14.26 -23.08 17.12
N VAL A 60 13.45 -22.04 16.92
CA VAL A 60 13.03 -21.58 15.59
C VAL A 60 13.89 -20.41 15.12
N ARG A 61 14.13 -19.41 15.98
CA ARG A 61 14.95 -18.24 15.64
C ARG A 61 16.33 -18.60 15.06
N PRO A 62 17.11 -19.52 15.65
CA PRO A 62 18.43 -19.85 15.12
C PRO A 62 18.38 -20.46 13.71
N VAL A 63 17.30 -21.21 13.40
CA VAL A 63 17.08 -21.77 12.08
C VAL A 63 16.82 -20.66 11.07
N LEU A 64 15.93 -19.71 11.40
CA LEU A 64 15.64 -18.57 10.53
C LEU A 64 16.86 -17.68 10.30
N GLU A 65 17.65 -17.41 11.34
CA GLU A 65 18.91 -16.65 11.22
C GLU A 65 19.93 -17.34 10.31
N ASN A 66 20.05 -18.66 10.42
CA ASN A 66 20.94 -19.42 9.55
C ASN A 66 20.45 -19.41 8.09
N LEU A 67 19.15 -19.56 7.87
CA LEU A 67 18.55 -19.50 6.54
C LEU A 67 18.72 -18.12 5.88
N GLU A 68 18.59 -17.03 6.65
CA GLU A 68 18.79 -15.67 6.15
C GLU A 68 20.26 -15.40 5.83
N LYS A 69 21.18 -15.77 6.74
CA LYS A 69 22.63 -15.62 6.53
C LYS A 69 23.13 -16.38 5.31
N ASN A 70 22.58 -17.55 5.04
CA ASN A 70 22.95 -18.38 3.89
C ASN A 70 22.25 -17.94 2.58
N GLY A 71 21.40 -16.92 2.63
CA GLY A 71 20.65 -16.43 1.47
C GLY A 71 19.56 -17.39 0.97
N THR A 72 19.20 -18.41 1.76
CA THR A 72 18.15 -19.38 1.41
C THR A 72 16.76 -18.75 1.46
N ILE A 73 16.58 -17.78 2.36
CA ILE A 73 15.36 -16.96 2.47
C ILE A 73 15.65 -15.50 2.16
N ASN A 74 14.66 -14.81 1.61
CA ASN A 74 14.64 -13.41 1.28
C ASN A 74 13.23 -12.83 1.55
N GLU A 75 13.02 -11.57 1.16
CA GLU A 75 11.76 -10.83 1.38
C GLU A 75 10.53 -11.46 0.71
N ASN A 76 10.73 -12.34 -0.27
CA ASN A 76 9.66 -13.01 -1.03
C ASN A 76 9.52 -14.49 -0.67
N SER A 77 10.24 -14.94 0.37
CA SER A 77 10.17 -16.33 0.83
C SER A 77 8.92 -16.59 1.66
N VAL A 78 8.31 -17.74 1.41
CA VAL A 78 7.27 -18.32 2.25
C VAL A 78 7.83 -19.58 2.91
N ILE A 79 7.78 -19.65 4.23
CA ILE A 79 8.23 -20.81 4.99
C ILE A 79 7.00 -21.56 5.49
N PHE A 80 6.87 -22.82 5.09
CA PHE A 80 5.92 -23.77 5.64
C PHE A 80 6.58 -24.54 6.77
N VAL A 81 5.95 -24.55 7.94
CA VAL A 81 6.44 -25.24 9.13
C VAL A 81 5.51 -26.40 9.44
N ASP A 82 6.03 -27.61 9.50
CA ASP A 82 5.28 -28.81 9.86
C ASP A 82 5.99 -29.61 10.97
N ASN A 83 5.31 -30.60 11.54
CA ASN A 83 5.93 -31.54 12.46
C ASN A 83 6.50 -32.73 11.69
N TYR A 84 7.75 -33.10 11.96
CA TYR A 84 8.32 -34.30 11.38
C TYR A 84 7.76 -35.54 12.09
N VAL A 85 7.03 -36.38 11.35
CA VAL A 85 6.25 -37.50 11.90
C VAL A 85 7.11 -38.41 12.76
N GLY A 86 6.68 -38.66 14.00
CA GLY A 86 7.39 -39.55 14.94
C GLY A 86 8.57 -38.89 15.67
N THR A 87 8.86 -37.63 15.42
CA THR A 87 9.90 -36.87 16.12
C THR A 87 9.30 -35.68 16.87
N LYS A 88 10.11 -35.00 17.69
CA LYS A 88 9.76 -33.72 18.34
C LYS A 88 10.42 -32.54 17.62
N GLU A 89 10.62 -32.67 16.31
CA GLU A 89 11.34 -31.71 15.50
C GLU A 89 10.43 -31.06 14.45
N LEU A 90 10.70 -29.79 14.18
CA LEU A 90 9.99 -29.05 13.12
C LEU A 90 10.66 -29.31 11.77
N ALA A 91 9.83 -29.57 10.78
CA ALA A 91 10.21 -29.60 9.38
C ALA A 91 9.93 -28.24 8.73
N TYR A 92 10.84 -27.79 7.88
CA TYR A 92 10.72 -26.51 7.18
C TYR A 92 10.76 -26.76 5.66
N ARG A 93 9.74 -26.27 4.96
CA ARG A 93 9.74 -26.19 3.50
C ARG A 93 9.74 -24.73 3.11
N ILE A 94 10.69 -24.34 2.27
CA ILE A 94 10.88 -22.96 1.85
C ILE A 94 10.48 -22.84 0.39
N GLU A 95 9.62 -21.88 0.09
CA GLU A 95 9.29 -21.48 -1.27
C GLU A 95 9.70 -20.04 -1.49
N ASN A 96 10.70 -19.86 -2.35
CA ASN A 96 11.09 -18.53 -2.81
C ASN A 96 10.18 -18.18 -3.97
N ARG A 97 9.27 -17.22 -3.76
CA ARG A 97 8.52 -16.68 -4.89
C ARG A 97 9.46 -15.79 -5.68
N GLU A 98 9.44 -15.95 -7.00
CA GLU A 98 10.02 -14.95 -7.88
C GLU A 98 9.39 -13.60 -7.53
N ASP A 99 10.20 -12.55 -7.54
CA ASP A 99 9.76 -11.21 -7.23
C ASP A 99 8.75 -10.76 -8.29
N ILE A 100 7.47 -11.03 -8.05
CA ILE A 100 6.37 -10.55 -8.93
C ILE A 100 6.40 -9.01 -8.97
N CYS A 101 6.98 -8.40 -7.92
CA CYS A 101 7.19 -6.96 -7.79
C CYS A 101 8.57 -6.48 -8.27
N GLY A 102 9.45 -7.36 -8.74
CA GLY A 102 10.80 -7.04 -9.21
C GLY A 102 10.98 -7.08 -10.73
N GLY A 103 9.92 -7.43 -11.47
CA GLY A 103 9.93 -7.43 -12.94
C GLY A 103 9.49 -6.10 -13.54
N ILE A 104 9.67 -5.96 -14.86
CA ILE A 104 9.25 -4.84 -15.76
C ILE A 104 7.88 -4.20 -15.39
N HIS A 105 7.00 -4.94 -14.73
CA HIS A 105 5.71 -4.47 -14.24
C HIS A 105 5.77 -3.47 -13.08
N SER A 106 6.77 -3.54 -12.17
CA SER A 106 6.87 -2.61 -11.04
C SER A 106 7.43 -1.24 -11.43
N GLU A 107 8.41 -1.21 -12.34
CA GLU A 107 8.86 0.04 -12.97
C GLU A 107 7.72 0.69 -13.75
N LYS A 108 6.97 -0.10 -14.53
CA LYS A 108 5.77 0.38 -15.23
C LYS A 108 4.72 0.89 -14.25
N PHE A 109 4.53 0.24 -13.11
CA PHE A 109 3.57 0.67 -12.07
C PHE A 109 3.99 1.98 -11.41
N GLY A 110 5.28 2.18 -11.13
CA GLY A 110 5.82 3.44 -10.60
C GLY A 110 5.56 4.62 -11.56
N VAL A 111 5.83 4.41 -12.86
CA VAL A 111 5.52 5.40 -13.91
C VAL A 111 4.01 5.67 -13.98
N TRP A 112 3.18 4.62 -13.90
CA TRP A 112 1.72 4.74 -13.91
C TRP A 112 1.18 5.49 -12.69
N ALA A 113 1.73 5.23 -11.50
CA ALA A 113 1.33 5.89 -10.27
C ALA A 113 1.69 7.38 -10.29
N ALA A 114 2.90 7.73 -10.75
CA ALA A 114 3.30 9.13 -10.93
C ALA A 114 2.39 9.85 -11.94
N TYR A 115 2.06 9.16 -13.03
CA TYR A 115 1.14 9.68 -14.05
C TYR A 115 -0.27 9.92 -13.51
N MET A 116 -0.85 8.96 -12.78
CA MET A 116 -2.17 9.09 -12.18
C MET A 116 -2.21 10.22 -11.16
N ARG A 117 -1.15 10.38 -10.35
CA ARG A 117 -1.02 11.49 -9.39
C ARG A 117 -1.02 12.84 -10.11
N SER A 118 -0.22 12.98 -11.17
CA SER A 118 -0.17 14.22 -11.96
C SER A 118 -1.52 14.55 -12.61
N ALA A 119 -2.21 13.56 -13.18
CA ALA A 119 -3.53 13.76 -13.77
C ALA A 119 -4.57 14.19 -12.73
N TYR A 120 -4.53 13.60 -11.54
CA TYR A 120 -5.40 13.96 -10.42
C TYR A 120 -5.14 15.39 -9.92
N GLU A 121 -3.88 15.77 -9.71
CA GLU A 121 -3.49 17.12 -9.30
C GLU A 121 -3.95 18.18 -10.31
N LYS A 122 -3.77 17.91 -11.61
CA LYS A 122 -4.26 18.79 -12.69
C LYS A 122 -5.79 18.88 -12.71
N GLY A 123 -6.49 17.77 -12.52
CA GLY A 123 -7.95 17.74 -12.42
C GLY A 123 -8.46 18.58 -11.25
N LYS A 124 -7.85 18.44 -10.08
CA LYS A 124 -8.18 19.21 -8.88
C LYS A 124 -7.91 20.70 -9.06
N TYR A 125 -6.82 21.07 -9.72
CA TYR A 125 -6.54 22.47 -10.05
C TYR A 125 -7.62 23.06 -10.96
N LEU A 126 -8.08 22.29 -11.96
CA LEU A 126 -9.13 22.72 -12.86
C LEU A 126 -10.46 22.93 -12.13
N GLU A 127 -10.80 22.06 -11.18
CA GLU A 127 -11.96 22.21 -10.30
C GLU A 127 -11.91 23.53 -9.51
N GLN A 128 -10.76 23.83 -8.89
CA GLN A 128 -10.54 25.10 -8.18
C GLN A 128 -10.66 26.33 -9.08
N CYS A 129 -10.14 26.28 -10.31
CA CYS A 129 -10.29 27.38 -11.27
C CYS A 129 -11.76 27.61 -11.64
N VAL A 130 -12.55 26.54 -11.79
CA VAL A 130 -13.98 26.64 -12.10
C VAL A 130 -14.76 27.22 -10.92
N GLU A 131 -14.50 26.76 -9.69
CA GLU A 131 -15.12 27.30 -8.47
C GLU A 131 -14.85 28.80 -8.32
N SER A 132 -13.59 29.22 -8.48
CA SER A 132 -13.21 30.64 -8.41
C SER A 132 -13.89 31.48 -9.50
N LEU A 133 -14.06 30.92 -10.70
CA LEU A 133 -14.76 31.61 -11.78
C LEU A 133 -16.27 31.74 -11.50
N ILE A 134 -16.90 30.73 -10.90
CA ILE A 134 -18.31 30.78 -10.49
C ILE A 134 -18.50 31.84 -9.40
N GLU A 135 -17.66 31.85 -8.37
CA GLU A 135 -17.72 32.85 -7.28
C GLU A 135 -17.62 34.27 -7.85
N ARG A 136 -16.67 34.51 -8.76
CA ARG A 136 -16.47 35.83 -9.34
C ARG A 136 -17.60 36.27 -10.27
N LEU A 137 -18.18 35.34 -11.04
CA LEU A 137 -19.37 35.63 -11.84
C LEU A 137 -20.57 36.01 -10.96
N ASN A 138 -20.71 35.37 -9.80
CA ASN A 138 -21.75 35.71 -8.84
C ASN A 138 -21.51 37.10 -8.21
N ASP A 139 -20.26 37.45 -7.87
CA ASP A 139 -19.89 38.79 -7.40
C ASP A 139 -20.27 39.87 -8.43
N ILE A 140 -19.84 39.68 -9.69
CA ILE A 140 -20.13 40.61 -10.79
C ILE A 140 -21.65 40.70 -11.03
N SER A 141 -22.36 39.58 -11.00
CA SER A 141 -23.82 39.56 -11.14
C SER A 141 -24.51 40.33 -10.01
N GLY A 142 -24.01 40.25 -8.78
CA GLY A 142 -24.51 40.99 -7.62
C GLY A 142 -24.23 42.50 -7.71
N GLU A 143 -23.01 42.87 -8.12
CA GLU A 143 -22.62 44.27 -8.36
C GLU A 143 -23.42 44.89 -9.51
N VAL A 144 -23.60 44.19 -10.63
CA VAL A 144 -24.40 44.68 -11.77
C VAL A 144 -25.89 44.81 -11.41
N SER A 145 -26.41 43.92 -10.57
CA SER A 145 -27.81 43.99 -10.08
C SER A 145 -28.04 45.15 -9.09
N SER A 146 -26.98 45.63 -8.43
CA SER A 146 -27.06 46.74 -7.46
C SER A 146 -26.70 48.11 -8.07
N LEU A 147 -26.10 48.13 -9.27
CA LEU A 147 -25.68 49.34 -9.99
C LEU A 147 -26.53 49.57 -11.24
N THR A 148 -27.76 50.05 -11.04
CA THR A 148 -28.43 50.88 -12.05
C THR A 148 -27.73 52.25 -12.12
N GLY A 149 -26.51 52.31 -12.67
CA GLY A 149 -25.79 53.54 -13.01
C GLY A 149 -24.29 53.56 -12.64
N THR A 150 -23.43 53.52 -13.65
CA THR A 150 -21.92 53.64 -13.66
C THR A 150 -21.14 52.34 -13.33
N CYS A 151 -19.96 52.01 -13.85
CA CYS A 151 -18.94 52.69 -14.68
C CYS A 151 -18.19 51.65 -15.56
N PRO A 152 -17.82 51.91 -16.83
CA PRO A 152 -17.28 50.91 -17.77
C PRO A 152 -15.95 50.23 -17.40
N MET A 153 -15.20 50.83 -16.46
CA MET A 153 -13.84 50.39 -16.13
C MET A 153 -13.81 49.08 -15.33
N HIS A 154 -14.73 48.89 -14.38
CA HIS A 154 -14.83 47.67 -13.55
C HIS A 154 -15.28 46.45 -14.36
N ILE A 155 -16.15 46.66 -15.35
CA ILE A 155 -16.57 45.59 -16.27
C ILE A 155 -15.38 45.12 -17.12
N ARG A 156 -14.47 46.02 -17.51
CA ARG A 156 -13.31 45.66 -18.32
C ARG A 156 -12.30 44.82 -17.55
N GLU A 157 -11.96 45.20 -16.33
CA GLU A 157 -11.05 44.42 -15.45
C GLU A 157 -11.62 43.02 -15.16
N ALA A 158 -12.90 42.95 -14.82
CA ALA A 158 -13.61 41.68 -14.62
C ALA A 158 -13.57 40.79 -15.89
N THR A 159 -13.74 41.40 -17.08
CA THR A 159 -13.70 40.66 -18.35
C THR A 159 -12.30 40.15 -18.67
N GLU A 160 -11.26 40.96 -18.48
CA GLU A 160 -9.86 40.56 -18.69
C GLU A 160 -9.44 39.41 -17.77
N GLU A 161 -9.89 39.43 -16.51
CA GLU A 161 -9.61 38.37 -15.53
C GLU A 161 -10.35 37.06 -15.85
N VAL A 162 -11.62 37.14 -16.26
CA VAL A 162 -12.40 35.97 -16.73
C VAL A 162 -11.76 35.33 -17.96
N VAL A 163 -11.26 36.14 -18.89
CA VAL A 163 -10.52 35.66 -20.07
C VAL A 163 -9.23 34.94 -19.64
N ALA A 164 -8.49 35.48 -18.68
CA ALA A 164 -7.26 34.88 -18.17
C ALA A 164 -7.51 33.54 -17.42
N ILE A 165 -8.59 33.44 -16.66
CA ILE A 165 -8.97 32.19 -15.98
C ILE A 165 -9.44 31.15 -17.02
N THR A 166 -10.29 31.55 -17.97
CA THR A 166 -10.78 30.68 -19.04
C THR A 166 -9.63 30.14 -19.89
N GLY A 167 -8.64 30.97 -20.22
CA GLY A 167 -7.42 30.56 -20.93
C GLY A 167 -6.62 29.50 -20.17
N ARG A 168 -6.47 29.65 -18.84
CA ARG A 168 -5.78 28.66 -17.98
C ARG A 168 -6.55 27.35 -17.89
N THR A 169 -7.88 27.41 -17.79
CA THR A 169 -8.76 26.23 -17.77
C THR A 169 -8.67 25.47 -19.10
N ILE A 170 -8.71 26.17 -20.24
CA ILE A 170 -8.57 25.57 -21.57
C ILE A 170 -7.19 24.94 -21.74
N SER A 171 -6.10 25.63 -21.36
CA SER A 171 -4.75 25.08 -21.42
C SER A 171 -4.64 23.77 -20.62
N THR A 172 -5.17 23.76 -19.39
CA THR A 172 -5.14 22.58 -18.52
C THR A 172 -5.98 21.43 -19.11
N ALA A 173 -7.12 21.74 -19.73
CA ALA A 173 -7.95 20.74 -20.42
C ALA A 173 -7.28 20.15 -21.67
N VAL A 174 -6.53 20.97 -22.43
CA VAL A 174 -5.73 20.51 -23.58
C VAL A 174 -4.61 19.58 -23.13
N ASP A 175 -3.92 19.92 -22.03
CA ASP A 175 -2.90 19.06 -21.42
C ASP A 175 -3.47 17.73 -20.92
N LEU A 176 -4.69 17.73 -20.39
CA LEU A 176 -5.40 16.50 -20.01
C LEU A 176 -5.82 15.66 -21.22
N LYS A 177 -6.11 16.30 -22.36
CA LYS A 177 -6.47 15.61 -23.60
C LYS A 177 -5.26 14.96 -24.28
N SER A 178 -4.09 15.59 -24.26
CA SER A 178 -2.84 15.01 -24.81
C SER A 178 -2.41 13.75 -24.05
N ILE A 179 -2.58 13.77 -22.73
CA ILE A 179 -2.50 12.61 -21.81
C ILE A 179 -3.43 11.46 -22.26
N LYS A 180 -4.61 11.75 -22.80
CA LYS A 180 -5.57 10.72 -23.28
C LYS A 180 -5.17 10.14 -24.64
N MET A 181 -4.54 10.92 -25.52
CA MET A 181 -4.16 10.47 -26.88
C MET A 181 -2.89 9.60 -26.89
N ASP A 182 -1.95 9.82 -25.96
CA ASP A 182 -0.75 8.97 -25.83
C ASP A 182 -1.10 7.51 -25.42
N ARG A 183 -2.29 7.29 -24.83
CA ARG A 183 -2.84 5.96 -24.56
C ARG A 183 -3.40 5.24 -25.79
N ALA A 184 -3.81 5.96 -26.82
CA ALA A 184 -4.35 5.38 -28.05
C ALA A 184 -3.22 4.95 -29.00
N SER A 185 -2.13 5.72 -29.05
CA SER A 185 -0.97 5.43 -29.92
C SER A 185 -0.10 4.26 -29.45
N LYS A 186 -0.16 3.88 -28.16
CA LYS A 186 0.64 2.77 -27.58
C LYS A 186 -0.14 1.44 -27.49
N ARG A 187 -1.33 1.37 -28.11
CA ARG A 187 -2.19 0.16 -28.20
C ARG A 187 -2.26 -0.42 -29.61
N GLN A 188 -1.55 0.15 -30.59
CA GLN A 188 -1.23 -0.46 -31.88
C GLN A 188 0.19 -1.03 -31.82
#